data_AF-A0A965I150-F1
#
_entry.id   AF-A0A965I150-F1
#
_cell.length_a   1.000
_cell.length_b   1.000
_cell.length_c   1.000
_cell.angle_alpha   90.00
_cell.angle_beta   90.00
_cell.angle_gamma   90.00
#
_symmetry.space_group_name_H-M   'P 1'
#
loop_
_entity.id
_entity.type
_entity.pdbx_description
1 polymer ?
#
loop_
_entity_poly.entity_id
_entity_poly.type
_entity_poly.pdbx_seq_one_letter_code
_entity_poly.pdbx_strand_id
1 'polypeptide(L)'
;MVAAKDLLQVEGIDVVQDAESVTYVHCLLDRHQRVESEGAETESLFTGLEALKTVDSAARVEILHLFPELACINYDCLPDPVRPILSGRQGRKLANRHASNKKHLAQ
;
A
#
# COMPACT_ATOMS: atom_id res chain seq x y z
N MET A 1 5.46 -4.32 -2.29
CA MET A 1 3.98 -4.35 -2.20
C MET A 1 3.39 -5.27 -3.24
N VAL A 2 2.37 -6.06 -2.86
CA VAL A 2 1.52 -6.88 -3.74
C VAL A 2 0.07 -6.55 -3.39
N ALA A 3 -0.81 -6.44 -4.39
CA ALA A 3 -2.23 -6.19 -4.11
C ALA A 3 -2.86 -7.39 -3.39
N ALA A 4 -3.65 -7.15 -2.34
CA ALA A 4 -4.27 -8.22 -1.55
C ALA A 4 -5.08 -9.20 -2.42
N LYS A 5 -5.79 -8.69 -3.44
CA LYS A 5 -6.55 -9.53 -4.40
C LYS A 5 -5.67 -10.52 -5.19
N ASP A 6 -4.39 -10.22 -5.38
CA ASP A 6 -3.46 -11.11 -6.09
C ASP A 6 -2.97 -12.25 -5.18
N LEU A 7 -3.29 -12.22 -3.88
CA LEU A 7 -2.91 -13.21 -2.88
C LEU A 7 -4.00 -14.25 -2.59
N LEU A 8 -5.18 -14.16 -3.23
CA LEU A 8 -6.32 -15.08 -3.01
C LEU A 8 -6.04 -16.56 -3.35
N GLN A 9 -4.87 -16.87 -3.92
CA GLN A 9 -4.42 -18.25 -4.17
C GLN A 9 -3.64 -18.85 -2.98
N VAL A 10 -3.41 -18.07 -1.93
CA VAL A 10 -2.70 -18.49 -0.73
C VAL A 10 -3.71 -18.89 0.33
N GLU A 11 -3.53 -20.08 0.90
CA GLU A 11 -4.37 -20.58 2.00
C GLU A 11 -4.38 -19.61 3.18
N GLY A 12 -5.57 -19.30 3.69
CA GLY A 12 -5.78 -18.34 4.79
C GLY A 12 -6.03 -16.89 4.36
N ILE A 13 -6.16 -16.60 3.06
CA ILE A 13 -6.54 -15.27 2.54
C ILE A 13 -7.81 -15.39 1.70
N ASP A 14 -8.89 -14.81 2.21
CA ASP A 14 -10.22 -14.88 1.61
C ASP A 14 -10.87 -13.50 1.48
N VAL A 15 -11.88 -13.41 0.60
CA VAL A 15 -12.71 -12.21 0.47
C VAL A 15 -13.79 -12.26 1.55
N VAL A 16 -13.80 -11.27 2.43
CA VAL A 16 -14.88 -11.07 3.40
C VAL A 16 -16.12 -10.54 2.65
N GLN A 17 -17.24 -11.25 2.75
CA GLN A 17 -18.50 -10.90 2.06
C GLN A 17 -19.49 -10.17 2.96
N ASP A 18 -19.32 -10.27 4.28
CA ASP A 18 -20.28 -9.91 5.33
C ASP A 18 -19.75 -8.81 6.27
N ALA A 19 -18.82 -7.98 5.79
CA ALA A 19 -18.34 -6.82 6.54
C ALA A 19 -19.41 -5.71 6.59
N GLU A 20 -19.77 -5.26 7.79
CA GLU A 20 -20.75 -4.19 7.99
C GLU A 20 -20.24 -2.83 7.46
N SER A 21 -18.97 -2.50 7.72
CA SER A 21 -18.32 -1.31 7.21
C SER A 21 -16.79 -1.42 7.22
N VAL A 22 -16.13 -0.56 6.45
CA VAL A 22 -14.67 -0.41 6.44
C VAL A 22 -14.35 1.08 6.57
N THR A 23 -13.46 1.43 7.51
CA THR A 23 -12.95 2.79 7.67
C THR A 23 -11.57 2.89 7.04
N TYR A 24 -11.39 3.86 6.13
CA TYR A 24 -10.10 4.16 5.53
C TYR A 24 -9.47 5.35 6.25
N VAL A 25 -8.29 5.12 6.84
CA VAL A 25 -7.48 6.17 7.47
C VAL A 25 -6.17 6.29 6.68
N HIS A 26 -5.84 7.50 6.26
CA HIS A 26 -4.57 7.80 5.60
C HIS A 26 -3.54 8.26 6.63
N CYS A 27 -2.45 7.50 6.80
CA CYS A 27 -1.33 7.86 7.66
C CYS A 27 -0.17 8.38 6.81
N LEU A 28 0.09 9.69 6.86
CA LEU A 28 1.16 10.34 6.11
C LEU A 28 2.26 10.83 7.05
N LEU A 29 3.52 10.65 6.65
CA LEU A 29 4.73 11.05 7.37
C LEU A 29 5.68 11.78 6.41
N ASP A 30 6.68 12.48 6.93
CA ASP A 30 7.70 13.22 6.14
C ASP A 30 8.38 12.36 5.08
N ARG A 31 8.48 11.04 5.32
CA ARG A 31 8.98 10.05 4.37
C ARG A 31 8.11 8.80 4.39
N HIS A 32 8.13 8.05 3.31
CA HIS A 32 7.50 6.74 3.26
C HIS A 32 8.26 5.77 4.19
N GLN A 33 7.55 5.16 5.13
CA GLN A 33 8.13 4.36 6.21
C GLN A 33 7.35 3.07 6.42
N ARG A 34 8.04 2.05 6.94
CA ARG A 34 7.40 0.87 7.52
C ARG A 34 6.86 1.22 8.89
N VAL A 35 5.67 0.75 9.19
CA VAL A 35 5.01 0.91 10.50
C VAL A 35 4.43 -0.43 10.94
N GLU A 36 4.25 -0.60 12.25
CA GLU A 36 3.58 -1.78 12.80
C GLU A 36 2.11 -1.44 13.08
N SER A 37 1.20 -2.28 12.60
CA SER A 37 -0.24 -2.16 12.84
C SER A 37 -0.76 -3.50 13.35
N GLU A 38 -1.19 -3.58 14.62
CA GLU A 38 -1.70 -4.82 15.23
C GLU A 38 -0.76 -6.03 15.06
N GLY A 39 0.55 -5.80 15.23
CA GLY A 39 1.58 -6.83 15.05
C GLY A 39 1.88 -7.20 13.60
N ALA A 40 1.25 -6.56 12.62
CA ALA A 40 1.54 -6.72 11.20
C ALA A 40 2.42 -5.59 10.67
N GLU A 41 3.42 -5.94 9.87
CA GLU A 41 4.22 -4.95 9.15
C GLU A 41 3.42 -4.32 8.02
N THR A 42 3.26 -3.01 8.11
CA THR A 42 2.51 -2.17 7.18
C THR A 42 3.37 -0.98 6.76
N GLU A 43 2.81 -0.07 5.96
CA GLU A 43 3.53 1.09 5.42
C GLU A 43 2.68 2.35 5.56
N SER A 44 3.33 3.50 5.74
CA SER A 44 2.66 4.81 5.63
C SER A 44 2.20 5.06 4.19
N LEU A 45 1.36 6.07 3.97
CA LEU A 45 0.88 6.41 2.63
C LEU A 45 2.05 6.80 1.73
N PHE A 46 2.32 5.99 0.70
CA PHE A 46 3.29 6.32 -0.34
C PHE A 46 2.69 7.35 -1.31
N THR A 47 3.16 8.60 -1.27
CA THR A 47 2.68 9.71 -2.10
C THR A 47 3.25 9.71 -3.52
N GLY A 48 3.25 8.55 -4.17
CA GLY A 48 3.56 8.42 -5.59
C GLY A 48 2.47 9.04 -6.49
N LEU A 49 2.66 8.91 -7.80
CA LEU A 49 1.85 9.57 -8.85
C LEU A 49 0.32 9.47 -8.72
N GLU A 50 -0.17 8.41 -8.10
CA GLU A 50 -1.60 8.10 -8.02
C GLU A 50 -2.19 8.33 -6.62
N ALA A 51 -1.38 8.49 -5.57
CA ALA A 51 -1.85 8.43 -4.19
C ALA A 51 -2.73 9.61 -3.79
N LEU A 52 -2.38 10.83 -4.21
CA LEU A 52 -3.22 12.00 -3.93
C LEU A 52 -4.53 11.95 -4.71
N LYS A 53 -4.62 11.17 -5.79
CA LYS A 53 -5.85 11.02 -6.60
C LYS A 53 -6.94 10.28 -5.86
N THR A 54 -6.60 9.40 -4.92
CA THR A 54 -7.56 8.60 -4.15
C THR A 54 -8.04 9.29 -2.87
N VAL A 55 -7.36 10.37 -2.46
CA VAL A 55 -7.75 11.19 -1.32
C VAL A 55 -8.84 12.17 -1.74
N ASP A 56 -9.83 12.39 -0.87
CA ASP A 56 -10.88 13.38 -1.12
C ASP A 56 -10.30 14.80 -1.25
N SER A 57 -11.08 15.70 -1.84
CA SER A 57 -10.61 17.05 -2.14
C SER A 57 -10.27 17.87 -0.89
N ALA A 58 -10.99 17.68 0.22
CA ALA A 58 -10.77 18.43 1.45
C ALA A 58 -9.47 17.97 2.13
N ALA A 59 -9.30 16.66 2.29
CA ALA A 59 -8.08 16.07 2.83
C ALA A 59 -6.86 16.35 1.91
N ARG A 60 -7.03 16.40 0.58
CA ARG A 60 -5.94 16.81 -0.31
C ARG A 60 -5.50 18.25 -0.04
N VAL A 61 -6.43 19.19 0.16
CA VAL A 61 -6.09 20.58 0.47
C VAL A 61 -5.31 20.65 1.78
N GLU A 62 -5.73 19.92 2.81
CA GLU A 62 -5.02 19.84 4.08
C GLU A 62 -3.62 19.25 3.90
N ILE A 63 -3.49 18.13 3.18
CA ILE A 63 -2.19 17.51 2.87
C ILE A 63 -1.26 18.48 2.17
N LEU A 64 -1.72 19.20 1.14
CA LEU A 64 -0.88 20.17 0.42
C LEU A 64 -0.55 21.42 1.24
N HIS A 65 -1.36 21.74 2.26
CA HIS A 65 -1.04 22.79 3.22
C HIS A 65 0.06 22.37 4.18
N LEU A 66 0.03 21.12 4.65
CA LEU A 66 1.03 20.55 5.56
C LEU A 66 2.33 20.14 4.86
N PHE A 67 2.22 19.64 3.61
CA PHE A 67 3.31 19.10 2.80
C PHE A 67 3.32 19.76 1.41
N PRO A 68 3.66 21.06 1.33
CA PRO A 68 3.62 21.83 0.09
C PRO A 68 4.53 21.27 -1.02
N GLU A 69 5.58 20.54 -0.66
CA GLU A 69 6.48 19.85 -1.59
C GLU A 69 5.75 18.80 -2.45
N LEU A 70 4.61 18.27 -1.99
CA LEU A 70 3.81 17.30 -2.75
C LEU A 70 2.99 17.95 -3.87
N ALA A 71 2.88 19.30 -3.91
CA ALA A 71 2.15 20.01 -4.95
C ALA A 71 2.84 19.95 -6.32
N CYS A 72 4.17 19.84 -6.33
CA CYS A 72 4.99 19.75 -7.53
C CYS A 72 5.55 18.34 -7.65
N ILE A 73 4.79 17.40 -8.20
CA ILE A 73 5.33 16.08 -8.51
C ILE A 73 6.37 16.22 -9.62
N ASN A 74 7.64 16.23 -9.23
CA ASN A 74 8.74 16.08 -10.16
C ASN A 74 8.94 14.59 -10.45
N TYR A 75 8.69 14.18 -11.68
CA TYR A 75 8.87 12.79 -12.13
C TYR A 75 10.32 12.31 -11.96
N ASP A 76 11.29 13.23 -11.97
CA ASP A 76 12.71 12.93 -11.76
C ASP A 76 13.10 12.84 -10.26
N CYS A 77 12.17 13.18 -9.35
CA CYS A 77 12.40 13.20 -7.90
C CYS A 77 11.17 12.64 -7.14
N LEU A 78 10.67 11.48 -7.56
CA LEU A 78 9.60 10.80 -6.83
C LEU A 78 10.10 10.34 -5.45
N PRO A 79 9.21 10.27 -4.43
CA PRO A 79 9.57 9.72 -3.14
C PRO A 79 10.11 8.28 -3.28
N ASP A 80 11.14 7.94 -2.53
CA ASP A 80 11.67 6.58 -2.50
C ASP A 80 10.70 5.64 -1.74
N PRO A 81 10.29 4.51 -2.33
CA PRO A 81 9.46 3.56 -1.62
C PRO A 81 10.31 2.75 -0.62
N VAL A 82 9.80 2.54 0.60
CA VAL A 82 10.49 1.74 1.62
C VAL A 82 10.61 0.25 1.26
N ARG A 83 9.79 -0.23 0.31
CA ARG A 83 9.87 -1.57 -0.27
C ARG A 83 9.63 -1.57 -1.79
N PRO A 84 10.15 -2.57 -2.53
CA PRO A 84 9.87 -2.70 -3.95
C PRO A 84 8.37 -2.81 -4.26
N ILE A 85 7.89 -2.01 -5.21
CA ILE A 85 6.52 -2.10 -5.74
C ILE A 85 6.51 -3.15 -6.85
N LEU A 86 5.74 -4.23 -6.68
CA LEU A 86 5.66 -5.30 -7.66
C LEU A 86 4.49 -5.05 -8.60
N SER A 87 4.67 -5.34 -9.90
CA SER A 87 3.56 -5.43 -10.84
C SER A 87 2.60 -6.56 -10.45
N GLY A 88 1.33 -6.48 -10.86
CA GLY A 88 0.36 -7.55 -10.59
C GLY A 88 0.76 -8.92 -11.17
N ARG A 89 1.58 -8.95 -12.24
CA ARG A 89 2.18 -10.21 -12.74
C ARG A 89 3.20 -10.78 -11.75
N GLN A 90 4.09 -9.94 -11.21
CA GLN A 90 5.08 -10.35 -10.22
C GLN A 90 4.40 -10.78 -8.91
N GLY A 91 3.38 -10.04 -8.47
CA GLY A 91 2.59 -10.35 -7.28
C GLY A 91 1.95 -11.74 -7.33
N ARG A 92 1.18 -12.04 -8.39
CA ARG A 92 0.57 -13.36 -8.58
C ARG A 92 1.60 -14.48 -8.69
N LYS A 93 2.74 -14.23 -9.35
CA LYS A 93 3.84 -15.21 -9.44
C LYS A 93 4.42 -15.52 -8.06
N LEU A 94 4.58 -14.49 -7.22
CA LEU A 94 5.01 -14.65 -5.83
C LEU A 94 3.99 -15.48 -5.05
N ALA A 95 2.70 -15.12 -5.10
CA ALA A 95 1.62 -15.85 -4.43
C ALA A 95 1.63 -17.35 -4.78
N ASN A 96 1.63 -17.66 -6.08
CA ASN A 96 1.66 -19.05 -6.56
C ASN A 96 2.89 -19.81 -6.07
N ARG A 97 4.08 -19.16 -6.07
CA ARG A 97 5.31 -19.80 -5.59
C ARG A 97 5.23 -20.14 -4.11
N HIS A 98 4.65 -19.27 -3.28
CA HIS A 98 4.49 -19.52 -1.86
C HIS A 98 3.48 -20.64 -1.60
N ALA A 99 2.35 -20.63 -2.31
CA ALA A 99 1.34 -21.68 -2.24
C ALA A 99 1.91 -23.05 -2.64
N SER A 100 2.61 -23.16 -3.79
CA SER A 100 3.17 -24.43 -4.25
C SER A 100 4.27 -24.98 -3.35
N ASN A 101 5.05 -24.11 -2.69
CA ASN A 101 6.16 -24.52 -1.83
C ASN A 101 5.78 -24.59 -0.35
N LYS A 102 4.51 -24.35 0.02
CA LYS A 102 4.03 -24.28 1.41
C LYS A 102 4.90 -23.36 2.29
N LYS A 103 5.32 -22.22 1.74
CA LYS A 103 6.11 -21.21 2.45
C LYS A 103 5.24 -20.05 2.87
N HIS A 104 5.36 -19.62 4.13
CA HIS A 104 4.70 -18.40 4.62
C HIS A 104 5.09 -17.17 3.79
N LEU A 105 4.14 -16.23 3.63
CA LEU A 105 4.34 -14.99 2.86
C LEU A 105 5.26 -13.99 3.56
N ALA A 106 5.31 -14.03 4.89
CA ALA A 106 6.18 -13.20 5.72
C ALA A 106 7.14 -14.09 6.52
N GLN A 107 8.42 -13.70 6.52
CA GLN A 107 9.48 -14.15 7.43
C GLN A 107 10.28 -12.91 7.83
#